data_AF-A0A4Q5EM55-F1
#
_entry.id   AF-A0A4Q5EM55-F1
#
_cell.length_a   1.000
_cell.length_b   1.000
_cell.length_c   1.000
_cell.angle_alpha   90.00
_cell.angle_beta   90.00
_cell.angle_gamma   90.00
#
_symmetry.space_group_name_H-M   'P 1'
#
loop_
_entity.id
_entity.type
_entity.pdbx_description
1 polymer ?
#
loop_
_entity_poly.entity_id
_entity_poly.type
_entity_poly.pdbx_seq_one_letter_code
_entity_poly.pdbx_strand_id
1 'polypeptide(L)'
;MPVGEIKITRKLLDNYRKLKREIPVLGLELDEMMNGEAGLGNSTIFDYSTGFARPQSVVGFDQERYDRRKRTYEHKNEQVAAVDNWIQNIEDGQTRYVFKAFYQQGLTWEKIAGKTGYSQNPDYPRLMIRDKYLMREQIK
;
A
#
# COMPACT_ATOMS: atom_id res chain seq x y z
N MET A 1 10.00 -15.40 -2.27
CA MET A 1 9.22 -15.70 -3.49
C MET A 1 8.93 -14.37 -4.15
N PRO A 2 9.30 -14.12 -5.42
CA PRO A 2 8.86 -12.89 -6.08
C PRO A 2 7.34 -12.99 -6.22
N VAL A 3 6.64 -12.10 -5.52
CA VAL A 3 5.20 -11.93 -5.72
C VAL A 3 5.05 -11.49 -7.18
N GLY A 4 4.17 -12.16 -7.93
CA GLY A 4 4.05 -11.98 -9.38
C GLY A 4 3.96 -10.52 -9.81
N GLU A 5 4.35 -10.24 -11.05
CA GLU A 5 4.39 -8.90 -11.63
C GLU A 5 3.11 -8.09 -11.31
N ILE A 6 3.28 -6.97 -10.60
CA ILE A 6 2.14 -6.14 -10.17
C ILE A 6 1.60 -5.38 -11.37
N LYS A 7 0.44 -5.83 -11.85
CA LYS A 7 -0.28 -5.16 -12.94
C LYS A 7 -0.91 -3.87 -12.45
N ILE A 8 -0.65 -2.77 -13.18
CA ILE A 8 -1.31 -1.49 -12.94
C ILE A 8 -2.77 -1.55 -13.39
N THR A 9 -3.67 -1.21 -12.48
CA THR A 9 -5.13 -1.18 -12.70
C THR A 9 -5.68 0.13 -12.16
N ARG A 10 -6.86 0.54 -12.63
CA ARG A 10 -7.53 1.74 -12.11
C ARG A 10 -7.82 1.62 -10.62
N LYS A 11 -8.27 0.44 -10.19
CA LYS A 11 -8.49 0.12 -8.78
C LYS A 11 -7.23 0.28 -7.93
N LEU A 12 -6.06 -0.11 -8.46
CA LEU A 12 -4.78 0.08 -7.76
C LEU A 12 -4.44 1.58 -7.63
N LEU A 13 -4.61 2.35 -8.71
CA LEU A 13 -4.38 3.80 -8.70
C LEU A 13 -5.31 4.52 -7.73
N ASP A 14 -6.59 4.14 -7.67
CA ASP A 14 -7.57 4.73 -6.74
C ASP A 14 -7.22 4.40 -5.27
N ASN A 15 -6.71 3.19 -5.02
CA ASN A 15 -6.26 2.77 -3.70
C ASN A 15 -4.88 3.30 -3.31
N TYR A 16 -4.09 3.83 -4.24
CA TYR A 16 -2.69 4.24 -4.00
C TYR A 16 -2.53 5.16 -2.78
N ARG A 17 -3.38 6.19 -2.67
CA ARG A 17 -3.32 7.13 -1.54
C ARG A 17 -3.67 6.46 -0.21
N LYS A 18 -4.59 5.49 -0.23
CA LYS A 18 -4.95 4.69 0.94
C LYS A 18 -3.77 3.79 1.35
N LEU A 19 -3.13 3.12 0.40
CA LEU A 19 -1.94 2.30 0.64
C LEU A 19 -0.81 3.11 1.28
N LYS A 20 -0.48 4.29 0.74
CA LYS A 20 0.55 5.17 1.33
C LYS A 20 0.25 5.63 2.77
N ARG A 21 -1.02 5.71 3.16
CA ARG A 21 -1.43 6.03 4.54
C ARG A 21 -1.36 4.82 5.47
N GLU A 22 -1.66 3.63 4.95
CA GLU A 22 -1.68 2.39 5.74
C GLU A 22 -0.28 1.83 6.00
N ILE A 23 0.66 1.98 5.05
CA ILE A 23 2.02 1.43 5.16
C ILE A 23 2.74 1.90 6.45
N PRO A 24 2.76 3.20 6.81
CA PRO A 24 3.39 3.64 8.06
C PRO A 24 2.76 3.01 9.30
N VAL A 25 1.44 2.89 9.33
CA VAL A 25 0.70 2.29 10.45
C VAL A 25 1.06 0.80 10.59
N LEU A 26 1.13 0.08 9.47
CA LEU A 26 1.57 -1.32 9.47
C LEU A 26 3.04 -1.48 9.87
N GLY A 27 3.89 -0.53 9.49
CA GLY A 27 5.29 -0.51 9.93
C GLY A 27 5.41 -0.34 11.44
N LEU A 28 4.67 0.60 12.03
CA LEU A 28 4.59 0.76 13.49
C LEU A 28 4.03 -0.47 14.18
N GLU A 29 3.00 -1.11 13.60
CA GLU A 29 2.46 -2.36 14.14
C GLU A 29 3.49 -3.49 14.16
N LEU A 30 4.28 -3.65 13.09
CA LEU A 30 5.34 -4.66 13.04
C LEU A 30 6.47 -4.37 14.02
N ASP A 31 6.81 -3.10 14.22
CA ASP A 31 7.80 -2.66 15.20
C ASP A 31 7.34 -2.95 16.63
N GLU A 32 6.09 -2.59 16.95
CA GLU A 32 5.46 -2.85 18.25
C GLU A 32 5.32 -4.36 18.51
N MET A 33 5.07 -5.17 17.47
CA MET A 33 5.11 -6.62 17.62
C MET A 33 6.48 -7.12 18.03
N MET A 34 7.56 -6.58 17.44
CA MET A 34 8.90 -7.10 17.68
C MET A 34 9.55 -6.59 18.96
N ASN A 35 9.29 -5.34 19.31
CA ASN A 35 9.93 -4.67 20.44
C ASN A 35 9.00 -4.53 21.66
N GLY A 36 7.70 -4.78 21.49
CA GLY A 36 6.68 -4.65 22.53
C GLY A 36 5.91 -5.94 22.80
N GLU A 37 4.79 -5.82 23.52
CA GLU A 37 3.97 -6.97 23.93
C GLU A 37 2.96 -7.39 22.85
N ALA A 38 2.72 -6.58 21.82
CA ALA A 38 1.70 -6.84 20.80
C ALA A 38 1.97 -8.09 19.95
N GLY A 39 3.23 -8.55 19.93
CA GLY A 39 3.66 -9.78 19.27
C GLY A 39 3.54 -11.03 20.12
N LEU A 40 3.21 -10.91 21.40
CA LEU A 40 3.06 -12.06 22.30
C LEU A 40 1.70 -12.73 22.08
N GLY A 41 1.71 -14.06 22.05
CA GLY A 41 0.56 -14.94 22.07
C GLY A 41 0.64 -15.90 23.26
N ASN A 42 -0.49 -16.50 23.62
CA ASN A 42 -0.57 -17.50 24.68
C ASN A 42 -0.89 -18.88 24.09
N SER A 43 -0.35 -19.92 24.71
CA SER A 43 -0.67 -21.31 24.39
C SER A 43 -0.80 -22.10 25.69
N THR A 44 -1.80 -22.97 25.77
CA THR A 44 -1.99 -23.84 26.93
C THR A 44 -1.25 -25.15 26.69
N ILE A 45 -0.28 -25.44 27.54
CA ILE A 45 0.43 -26.71 27.57
C ILE A 45 -0.03 -27.47 28.82
N PHE A 46 -0.13 -28.78 28.75
CA PHE A 46 -0.42 -29.59 29.93
C PHE A 46 0.89 -30.07 30.56
N ASP A 47 1.13 -29.66 31.81
CA ASP A 47 2.20 -30.17 32.65
C ASP A 47 1.74 -31.49 33.32
N TYR A 48 2.56 -32.53 33.19
CA TYR A 48 2.28 -33.88 33.71
C TYR A 48 3.27 -34.29 34.82
N SER A 49 4.11 -33.39 35.31
CA SER A 49 5.12 -33.65 36.34
C SER A 49 4.57 -34.31 37.61
N THR A 50 3.30 -34.05 37.96
CA THR A 50 2.63 -34.62 39.14
C THR A 50 1.73 -35.83 38.84
N GLY A 51 1.76 -36.39 37.64
CA GLY A 51 0.94 -37.55 37.22
C GLY A 51 -0.49 -37.23 36.77
N PHE A 52 -0.92 -35.97 36.83
CA PHE A 52 -2.22 -35.49 36.31
C PHE A 52 -2.00 -34.27 35.42
N ALA A 53 -2.79 -34.12 34.35
CA ALA A 53 -2.69 -33.00 33.42
C ALA A 53 -3.04 -31.67 34.10
N ARG A 54 -2.08 -30.74 34.19
CA ARG A 54 -2.30 -29.38 34.69
C ARG A 54 -2.11 -28.38 33.55
N PRO A 55 -3.16 -27.63 33.14
CA PRO A 55 -2.99 -26.61 32.11
C PRO A 55 -2.11 -25.47 32.64
N GLN A 56 -1.06 -25.15 31.90
CA GLN A 56 -0.18 -24.00 32.11
C GLN A 56 -0.17 -23.14 30.84
N SER A 57 -0.30 -21.83 31.03
CA SER A 57 -0.20 -20.86 29.92
C SER A 57 1.26 -20.52 29.69
N VAL A 58 1.75 -20.79 28.49
CA VAL A 58 3.07 -20.34 28.01
C VAL A 58 2.86 -19.14 27.10
N VAL A 59 3.54 -18.05 27.41
CA VAL A 59 3.57 -16.84 26.58
C VAL A 59 4.77 -16.93 25.66
N GLY A 60 4.55 -16.75 24.37
CA GLY A 60 5.59 -16.80 23.34
C GLY A 60 5.30 -15.83 22.20
N PHE A 61 6.28 -15.61 21.33
CA PHE A 61 6.08 -14.74 20.16
C PHE A 61 5.25 -15.44 19.08
N ASP A 62 4.19 -14.79 18.62
CA ASP A 62 3.33 -15.29 17.55
C ASP A 62 3.96 -15.01 16.17
N GLN A 63 4.91 -15.86 15.80
CA GLN A 63 5.67 -15.75 14.55
C GLN A 63 4.77 -15.82 13.31
N GLU A 64 3.74 -16.68 13.32
CA GLU A 64 2.85 -16.84 12.17
C GLU A 64 2.04 -15.56 11.91
N ARG A 65 1.51 -14.94 12.97
CA ARG A 65 0.81 -13.66 12.88
C ARG A 65 1.75 -12.55 12.40
N TYR A 66 2.99 -12.52 12.90
CA TYR A 66 3.98 -11.55 12.46
C TYR A 66 4.29 -11.71 10.97
N ASP A 67 4.57 -12.94 10.52
CA ASP A 67 4.91 -13.22 9.12
C ASP A 67 3.76 -12.86 8.17
N ARG A 68 2.51 -13.14 8.55
CA ARG A 68 1.33 -12.75 7.76
C ARG A 68 1.21 -11.23 7.63
N ARG A 69 1.45 -10.48 8.70
CA ARG A 69 1.43 -9.02 8.69
C ARG A 69 2.58 -8.45 7.88
N LYS A 70 3.78 -9.03 8.02
CA LYS A 70 4.98 -8.65 7.26
C LYS A 70 4.77 -8.84 5.76
N ARG A 71 4.24 -9.99 5.32
CA ARG A 71 3.89 -10.23 3.91
C ARG A 71 2.88 -9.19 3.38
N THR A 72 1.91 -8.81 4.21
CA THR A 72 0.93 -7.78 3.83
C THR A 72 1.61 -6.41 3.68
N TYR A 73 2.50 -6.05 4.60
CA TYR A 73 3.29 -4.82 4.56
C TYR A 73 4.18 -4.77 3.31
N GLU A 74 4.93 -5.84 3.04
CA GLU A 74 5.79 -5.98 1.87
C GLU A 74 4.98 -5.86 0.57
N HIS A 75 3.87 -6.59 0.46
CA HIS A 75 3.02 -6.54 -0.72
C HIS A 75 2.45 -5.14 -1.00
N LYS A 76 2.06 -4.39 0.04
CA LYS A 76 1.59 -3.00 -0.11
C LYS A 76 2.72 -2.07 -0.55
N ASN A 77 3.93 -2.26 -0.03
CA ASN A 77 5.10 -1.50 -0.48
C ASN A 77 5.43 -1.78 -1.94
N GLU A 78 5.39 -3.04 -2.37
CA GLU A 78 5.59 -3.42 -3.78
C GLU A 78 4.53 -2.76 -4.68
N GLN A 79 3.26 -2.76 -4.26
CA GLN A 79 2.18 -2.09 -4.99
C GLN A 79 2.43 -0.59 -5.17
N VAL A 80 2.86 0.10 -4.12
CA VAL A 80 3.19 1.53 -4.18
C VAL A 80 4.41 1.77 -5.07
N ALA A 81 5.46 0.95 -4.95
CA ALA A 81 6.65 1.04 -5.78
C ALA A 81 6.35 0.80 -7.27
N ALA A 82 5.48 -0.18 -7.58
CA ALA A 82 5.04 -0.46 -8.94
C ALA A 82 4.31 0.74 -9.55
N VAL A 83 3.41 1.39 -8.81
CA VAL A 83 2.74 2.61 -9.27
C VAL A 83 3.72 3.77 -9.44
N ASP A 84 4.65 3.97 -8.50
CA ASP A 84 5.64 5.04 -8.56
C ASP A 84 6.57 4.89 -9.79
N ASN A 85 7.06 3.68 -10.04
CA ASN A 85 7.86 3.34 -11.21
C ASN A 85 7.06 3.50 -12.51
N TRP A 86 5.81 3.04 -12.52
CA TRP A 86 4.94 3.18 -13.70
C TRP A 86 4.69 4.64 -14.05
N ILE A 87 4.38 5.50 -13.06
CA ILE A 87 4.20 6.94 -13.27
C ILE A 87 5.50 7.57 -13.80
N GLN A 88 6.67 7.17 -13.27
CA GLN A 88 7.96 7.68 -13.72
C GLN A 88 8.28 7.31 -15.17
N ASN A 89 7.83 6.14 -15.62
CA ASN A 89 8.08 5.62 -16.97
C ASN A 89 7.08 6.10 -18.03
N ILE A 90 6.05 6.89 -17.66
CA ILE A 90 5.19 7.56 -18.65
C ILE A 90 6.04 8.51 -19.50
N GLU A 91 6.10 8.28 -20.82
CA GLU A 91 6.95 9.05 -21.73
C GLU A 91 6.53 10.53 -21.81
N ASP A 92 5.25 10.79 -22.01
CA ASP A 92 4.72 12.15 -22.11
C ASP A 92 4.91 12.93 -20.81
N GLY A 93 5.68 14.03 -20.88
CA GLY A 93 6.04 14.84 -19.72
C GLY A 93 4.83 15.48 -19.04
N GLN A 94 3.84 15.92 -19.82
CA GLN A 94 2.63 16.55 -19.28
C GLN A 94 1.76 15.52 -18.56
N THR A 95 1.52 14.36 -19.17
CA THR A 95 0.79 13.25 -18.55
C THR A 95 1.49 12.81 -17.28
N ARG A 96 2.80 12.54 -17.33
CA ARG A 96 3.59 12.18 -16.15
C ARG A 96 3.45 13.19 -15.03
N TYR A 97 3.52 14.49 -15.33
CA TYR A 97 3.29 15.54 -14.35
C TYR A 97 1.90 15.47 -13.72
N VAL A 98 0.84 15.35 -14.54
CA VAL A 98 -0.56 15.25 -14.07
C VAL A 98 -0.74 14.05 -13.13
N PHE A 99 -0.18 12.89 -13.47
CA PHE A 99 -0.24 11.70 -12.63
C PHE A 99 0.53 11.89 -11.31
N LYS A 100 1.74 12.45 -11.33
CA LYS A 100 2.49 12.77 -10.10
C LYS A 100 1.73 13.76 -9.21
N ALA A 101 1.23 14.84 -9.81
CA ALA A 101 0.51 15.89 -9.12
C ALA A 101 -0.77 15.38 -8.44
N PHE A 102 -1.52 14.51 -9.14
CA PHE A 102 -2.72 13.92 -8.58
C PHE A 102 -2.38 12.81 -7.57
N TYR A 103 -1.71 11.73 -7.98
CA TYR A 103 -1.56 10.54 -7.13
C TYR A 103 -0.54 10.74 -6.01
N GLN A 104 0.62 11.31 -6.30
CA GLN A 104 1.73 11.43 -5.34
C GLN A 104 1.62 12.70 -4.47
N GLN A 105 1.25 13.84 -5.07
CA GLN A 105 1.21 15.13 -4.36
C GLN A 105 -0.17 15.48 -3.78
N GLY A 106 -1.23 14.76 -4.16
CA GLY A 106 -2.57 15.00 -3.62
C GLY A 106 -3.23 16.30 -4.07
N LEU A 107 -2.78 16.91 -5.17
CA LEU A 107 -3.33 18.17 -5.66
C LEU A 107 -4.75 17.99 -6.22
N THR A 108 -5.55 19.06 -6.11
CA THR A 108 -6.88 19.13 -6.74
C THR A 108 -6.77 19.37 -8.24
N TRP A 109 -7.79 18.97 -9.00
CA TRP A 109 -7.81 19.15 -10.45
C TRP A 109 -7.69 20.63 -10.86
N GLU A 110 -8.30 21.55 -10.12
CA GLU A 110 -8.15 23.00 -10.29
C GLU A 110 -6.68 23.45 -10.19
N LYS A 111 -5.97 23.01 -9.15
CA LYS A 111 -4.54 23.35 -8.97
C LYS A 111 -3.68 22.76 -10.08
N ILE A 112 -3.99 21.54 -10.52
CA ILE A 112 -3.28 20.89 -11.62
C ILE A 112 -3.53 21.66 -12.91
N ALA A 113 -4.78 22.01 -13.22
CA ALA A 113 -5.16 22.75 -14.41
C ALA A 113 -4.49 24.13 -14.45
N GLY A 114 -4.45 24.84 -13.32
CA GLY A 114 -3.73 26.11 -13.21
C GLY A 114 -2.24 25.98 -13.53
N LYS A 115 -1.59 24.89 -13.11
CA LYS A 115 -0.16 24.64 -13.37
C LYS A 115 0.14 24.12 -14.78
N THR A 116 -0.83 23.49 -15.44
CA THR A 116 -0.67 22.92 -16.80
C THR A 116 -1.20 23.83 -17.91
N GLY A 117 -1.64 25.05 -17.57
CA GLY A 117 -2.12 26.04 -18.55
C GLY A 117 -3.60 25.94 -18.90
N TYR A 118 -4.37 25.11 -18.19
CA TYR A 118 -5.82 24.93 -18.38
C TYR A 118 -6.63 25.56 -17.25
N SER A 119 -6.20 26.69 -16.68
CA SER A 119 -6.89 27.35 -15.55
C SER A 119 -8.38 27.62 -15.81
N GLN A 120 -8.75 27.88 -17.07
CA GLN A 120 -10.13 28.12 -17.51
C GLN A 120 -10.97 26.84 -17.62
N ASN A 121 -10.34 25.66 -17.59
CA ASN A 121 -11.01 24.36 -17.62
C ASN A 121 -10.39 23.40 -16.58
N PRO A 122 -10.82 23.49 -15.32
CA PRO A 122 -10.33 22.66 -14.22
C PRO A 122 -10.41 21.15 -14.47
N ASP A 123 -11.38 20.70 -15.27
CA ASP A 123 -11.61 19.28 -15.58
C ASP A 123 -10.75 18.74 -16.72
N TYR A 124 -10.11 19.62 -17.50
CA TYR A 124 -9.30 19.22 -18.66
C TYR A 124 -8.20 18.19 -18.30
N PRO A 125 -7.39 18.36 -17.24
CA PRO A 125 -6.36 17.38 -16.90
C PRO A 125 -6.93 16.01 -16.48
N ARG A 126 -8.16 15.97 -15.95
CA ARG A 126 -8.83 14.73 -15.55
C ARG A 126 -9.32 13.97 -16.79
N LEU A 127 -10.09 14.63 -17.64
CA LEU A 127 -10.78 13.99 -18.76
C LEU A 127 -9.85 13.77 -19.96
N MET A 128 -9.10 14.78 -20.36
CA MET A 128 -8.37 14.79 -21.62
C MET A 128 -6.95 14.25 -21.50
N ILE A 129 -6.38 14.28 -20.31
CA ILE A 129 -5.03 13.77 -20.04
C ILE A 129 -5.12 12.42 -19.30
N ARG A 130 -5.60 12.39 -18.05
CA ARG A 130 -5.64 11.15 -17.26
C ARG A 130 -6.53 10.08 -17.89
N ASP A 131 -7.83 10.36 -18.06
CA ASP A 131 -8.78 9.33 -18.49
C ASP A 131 -8.52 8.85 -19.92
N LYS A 132 -8.16 9.77 -20.82
CA LYS A 132 -7.75 9.43 -22.18
C LYS A 132 -6.50 8.56 -22.21
N TYR A 133 -5.51 8.85 -21.35
CA TYR A 133 -4.31 8.02 -21.22
C TYR A 133 -4.65 6.62 -20.71
N LEU A 134 -5.41 6.52 -19.61
CA LEU A 134 -5.81 5.21 -19.05
C LEU A 134 -6.60 4.38 -20.07
N MET A 135 -7.47 5.01 -20.87
CA MET A 135 -8.20 4.33 -21.93
C MET A 135 -7.28 3.81 -23.03
N ARG A 136 -6.30 4.62 -23.46
CA ARG A 136 -5.32 4.23 -24.49
C ARG A 136 -4.45 3.07 -24.04
N GLU A 137 -3.98 3.10 -22.80
CA GLU A 137 -3.17 2.03 -22.19
C GLU A 137 -4.00 0.81 -21.77
N GLN A 138 -5.32 0.80 -22.05
CA GLN A 138 -6.26 -0.27 -21.70
C GLN A 138 -6.29 -0.60 -20.20
N ILE A 139 -6.03 0.40 -19.35
CA ILE A 139 -6.05 0.28 -17.89
C ILE A 139 -7.49 0.44 -17.42
N LYS A 140 -8.10 -0.67 -17.03
CA LYS A 140 -9.46 -0.75 -16.48
C LYS A 140 -9.49 -0.63 -14.97
#